data_AF-A0AAP9AHE6-F1
#
_entry.id   AF-A0AAP9AHE6-F1
#
_cell.length_a   1.000
_cell.length_b   1.000
_cell.length_c   1.000
_cell.angle_alpha   90.00
_cell.angle_beta   90.00
_cell.angle_gamma   90.00
#
_symmetry.space_group_name_H-M   'P 1'
#
loop_
_entity.id
_entity.type
_entity.pdbx_description
1 polymer ?
#
loop_
_entity_poly.entity_id
_entity_poly.type
_entity_poly.pdbx_seq_one_letter_code
_entity_poly.pdbx_strand_id
1 'polypeptide(L)'
;MPTKIVIKKNTYFDSVSLMSVSTKANKLPGVEQAFVAMATEMNKGVLKNLGLLTPELEDAKNGDLMIVIKGEAANDDTLAAIEALFTRKESAGSHEARYATLASAKTHRPESNLAVISVNGTFAAREARQALENGLNVMLFSDNVSLDDELALKQLAHEKGLLMMGPDCGTAIINGAGLCFANAVRRGSIGIVGASGTGSQELSARIHEFGGGISQLIGTGGRDLSEKIGGLMMLDAIGMLEADDDTQVIALISKPPAPAVAEKVLARARACRKPVVVCFLGRNEPPADEDGLQFARGTKEAALKAVLLTGIKKESLDLHPLNWPLIEEVRARLTPQQKYIRGLFCGGTLCDEAMFAALEKYDDVYSNIQPDPTKRLADINVSQAHTFLDFGDDDFTNGKPHPMIDPTNRISRLLQEARDPEVGVIVMDFVLGFGSHEDPVGVMIEAIKEAQAIARADNRPLEILGYVLGTDQDTPSLSQQCQLLTDAGVIWASSSTNTGLLAREFVCKGEKA
;
A
#
# COMPACT_ATOMS: atom_id res chain seq x y z
N MET A 1 20.62 -0.46 -29.87
CA MET A 1 19.66 0.65 -30.07
C MET A 1 20.29 1.94 -29.58
N PRO A 2 19.88 3.11 -30.10
CA PRO A 2 20.45 4.37 -29.65
C PRO A 2 20.09 4.66 -28.19
N THR A 3 21.07 5.17 -27.45
CA THR A 3 20.95 5.56 -26.06
C THR A 3 21.50 6.97 -25.89
N LYS A 4 20.73 7.84 -25.24
CA LYS A 4 21.13 9.21 -24.89
C LYS A 4 21.22 9.33 -23.38
N ILE A 5 22.32 9.89 -22.90
CA ILE A 5 22.64 10.04 -21.48
C ILE A 5 22.92 11.50 -21.20
N VAL A 6 22.31 12.02 -20.14
CA VAL A 6 22.53 13.39 -19.66
C VAL A 6 22.67 13.37 -18.14
N ILE A 7 23.72 14.04 -17.66
CA ILE A 7 23.97 14.22 -16.22
C ILE A 7 23.90 15.71 -15.91
N LYS A 8 22.92 16.12 -15.09
CA LYS A 8 22.80 17.49 -14.60
C LYS A 8 23.37 17.58 -13.19
N LYS A 9 24.54 18.23 -13.09
CA LYS A 9 25.27 18.33 -11.83
C LYS A 9 24.51 19.15 -10.79
N ASN A 10 24.56 18.72 -9.53
CA ASN A 10 23.94 19.42 -8.38
C ASN A 10 22.48 19.83 -8.59
N THR A 11 21.72 19.03 -9.33
CA THR A 11 20.31 19.29 -9.64
C THR A 11 19.47 18.28 -8.87
N TYR A 12 18.92 18.71 -7.73
CA TYR A 12 18.16 17.83 -6.85
C TYR A 12 16.66 17.93 -7.12
N PHE A 13 16.00 16.77 -7.20
CA PHE A 13 14.56 16.60 -7.16
C PHE A 13 14.22 15.48 -6.18
N ASP A 14 13.05 15.53 -5.57
CA ASP A 14 12.57 14.45 -4.71
C ASP A 14 12.22 13.21 -5.55
N SER A 15 12.30 12.04 -4.91
CA SER A 15 12.11 10.75 -5.60
C SER A 15 10.71 10.61 -6.22
N VAL A 16 9.68 11.18 -5.60
CA VAL A 16 8.29 11.07 -6.10
C VAL A 16 8.13 11.88 -7.40
N SER A 17 8.64 13.11 -7.42
CA SER A 17 8.70 13.94 -8.62
C SER A 17 9.49 13.26 -9.74
N LEU A 18 10.66 12.69 -9.43
CA LEU A 18 11.50 12.00 -10.41
C LEU A 18 10.84 10.76 -10.98
N MET A 19 10.16 9.98 -10.13
CA MET A 19 9.41 8.81 -10.56
C MET A 19 8.25 9.21 -11.50
N SER A 20 7.47 10.23 -11.14
CA SER A 20 6.40 10.76 -12.01
C SER A 20 6.94 11.19 -13.38
N VAL A 21 8.07 11.90 -13.40
CA VAL A 21 8.74 12.31 -14.64
C VAL A 21 9.24 11.09 -15.42
N SER A 22 9.85 10.11 -14.77
CA SER A 22 10.33 8.88 -15.41
C SER A 22 9.18 8.08 -16.02
N THR A 23 8.06 7.89 -15.33
CA THR A 23 6.87 7.20 -15.85
C THR A 23 6.27 7.94 -17.06
N LYS A 24 6.18 9.28 -17.00
CA LYS A 24 5.71 10.11 -18.13
C LYS A 24 6.69 10.06 -19.31
N ALA A 25 7.99 10.03 -19.05
CA ALA A 25 9.04 9.92 -20.06
C ALA A 25 8.96 8.57 -20.81
N ASN A 26 8.66 7.47 -20.11
CA ASN A 26 8.47 6.14 -20.73
C ASN A 26 7.23 6.07 -21.64
N LYS A 27 6.28 7.01 -21.52
CA LYS A 27 5.09 7.09 -22.38
C LYS A 27 5.32 7.92 -23.66
N LEU A 28 6.51 8.50 -23.85
CA LEU A 28 6.80 9.31 -25.03
C LEU A 28 6.99 8.42 -26.28
N PRO A 29 6.45 8.81 -27.46
CA PRO A 29 6.58 8.01 -28.68
C PRO A 29 8.05 7.73 -29.05
N GLY A 30 8.37 6.46 -29.34
CA GLY A 30 9.71 6.03 -29.74
C GLY A 30 10.72 5.89 -28.59
N VAL A 31 10.29 6.11 -27.34
CA VAL A 31 11.05 5.75 -26.14
C VAL A 31 10.73 4.30 -25.78
N GLU A 32 11.75 3.45 -25.77
CA GLU A 32 11.65 2.07 -25.26
C GLU A 32 11.80 2.08 -23.73
N GLN A 33 12.74 2.89 -23.24
CA GLN A 33 13.00 3.03 -21.81
C GLN A 33 13.59 4.40 -21.49
N ALA A 34 12.97 5.12 -20.56
CA ALA A 34 13.54 6.31 -19.94
C ALA A 34 13.78 6.07 -18.44
N PHE A 35 14.94 6.50 -17.96
CA PHE A 35 15.29 6.43 -16.54
C PHE A 35 15.73 7.82 -16.08
N VAL A 36 14.92 8.43 -15.22
CA VAL A 36 15.14 9.76 -14.67
C VAL A 36 15.28 9.66 -13.16
N ALA A 37 16.49 9.80 -12.64
CA ALA A 37 16.75 9.57 -11.21
C ALA A 37 18.00 10.30 -10.71
N MET A 38 18.08 10.51 -9.39
CA MET A 38 19.33 10.95 -8.76
C MET A 38 20.42 9.88 -8.91
N ALA A 39 21.67 10.28 -9.08
CA ALA A 39 22.84 9.40 -9.22
C ALA A 39 23.28 8.73 -7.91
N THR A 40 22.33 8.14 -7.18
CA THR A 40 22.60 7.34 -6.00
C THR A 40 23.15 5.96 -6.39
N GLU A 41 23.93 5.35 -5.50
CA GLU A 41 24.44 3.98 -5.70
C GLU A 41 23.32 2.97 -5.99
N MET A 42 22.15 3.16 -5.35
CA MET A 42 20.95 2.37 -5.62
C MET A 42 20.47 2.51 -7.07
N ASN A 43 20.32 3.75 -7.57
CA ASN A 43 19.84 4.01 -8.93
C ASN A 43 20.88 3.62 -9.99
N LYS A 44 22.18 3.72 -9.68
CA LYS A 44 23.25 3.16 -10.51
C LYS A 44 23.15 1.64 -10.58
N GLY A 45 22.85 0.98 -9.46
CA GLY A 45 22.54 -0.45 -9.41
C GLY A 45 21.36 -0.83 -10.30
N VAL A 46 20.29 -0.02 -10.31
CA VAL A 46 19.14 -0.21 -11.22
C VAL A 46 19.56 -0.08 -12.67
N LEU A 47 20.30 0.96 -13.03
CA LEU A 47 20.84 1.14 -14.40
C LEU A 47 21.74 -0.02 -14.82
N LYS A 48 22.51 -0.58 -13.88
CA LYS A 48 23.37 -1.76 -14.12
C LYS A 48 22.53 -2.99 -14.47
N ASN A 49 21.47 -3.26 -13.71
CA ASN A 49 20.56 -4.39 -13.97
C ASN A 49 19.81 -4.23 -15.29
N LEU A 50 19.55 -2.99 -15.72
CA LEU A 50 18.93 -2.67 -17.00
C LEU A 50 19.92 -2.69 -18.17
N GLY A 51 21.22 -2.92 -17.93
CA GLY A 51 22.25 -2.86 -18.96
C GLY A 51 22.48 -1.45 -19.53
N LEU A 52 22.12 -0.41 -18.77
CA LEU A 52 22.13 1.00 -19.15
C LEU A 52 23.21 1.83 -18.43
N LEU A 53 23.94 1.22 -17.50
CA LEU A 53 25.01 1.88 -16.77
C LEU A 53 26.25 2.08 -17.66
N THR A 54 26.71 3.32 -17.77
CA THR A 54 27.95 3.69 -18.47
C THR A 54 28.98 4.23 -17.47
N PRO A 55 30.28 4.27 -17.84
CA PRO A 55 31.32 4.83 -16.96
C PRO A 55 31.01 6.26 -16.49
N GLU A 56 30.40 7.07 -17.35
CA GLU A 56 29.99 8.45 -17.02
C GLU A 56 28.89 8.50 -15.96
N LEU A 57 27.95 7.55 -15.97
CA LEU A 57 26.89 7.42 -14.96
C LEU A 57 27.42 6.83 -13.64
N GLU A 58 28.42 5.96 -13.72
CA GLU A 58 29.10 5.42 -12.54
C GLU A 58 29.84 6.51 -11.76
N ASP A 59 30.47 7.45 -12.46
CA ASP A 59 31.21 8.59 -11.89
C ASP A 59 30.31 9.73 -11.37
N ALA A 60 29.00 9.71 -11.68
CA ALA A 60 28.06 10.72 -11.23
C ALA A 60 27.91 10.69 -9.70
N LYS A 61 27.79 11.86 -9.06
CA LYS A 61 27.69 11.96 -7.60
C LYS A 61 26.24 11.91 -7.16
N ASN A 62 25.96 11.45 -5.94
CA ASN A 62 24.60 11.34 -5.38
C ASN A 62 23.69 12.58 -5.55
N GLY A 63 24.26 13.79 -5.65
CA GLY A 63 23.52 15.04 -5.88
C GLY A 63 23.26 15.40 -7.35
N ASP A 64 23.68 14.57 -8.29
CA ASP A 64 23.51 14.77 -9.73
C ASP A 64 22.25 14.06 -10.23
N LEU A 65 21.54 14.68 -11.17
CA LEU A 65 20.39 14.09 -11.85
C LEU A 65 20.86 13.35 -13.11
N MET A 66 20.45 12.10 -13.27
CA MET A 66 20.69 11.28 -14.46
C MET A 66 19.40 11.18 -15.27
N ILE A 67 19.51 11.41 -16.59
CA ILE A 67 18.46 11.17 -17.57
C ILE A 67 19.03 10.22 -18.61
N VAL A 68 18.50 9.01 -18.67
CA VAL A 68 18.89 7.98 -19.64
C VAL A 68 17.68 7.67 -20.52
N ILE A 69 17.86 7.74 -21.84
CA ILE A 69 16.80 7.49 -22.82
C ILE A 69 17.31 6.43 -23.79
N LYS A 70 16.63 5.30 -23.86
CA LYS A 70 16.88 4.20 -24.81
C LYS A 70 15.68 4.06 -25.73
N GLY A 71 15.93 3.93 -27.02
CA GLY A 71 14.90 3.74 -28.05
C GLY A 71 15.18 4.55 -29.31
N GLU A 72 14.31 4.42 -30.31
CA GLU A 72 14.46 5.11 -31.60
C GLU A 72 14.42 6.64 -31.46
N ALA A 73 13.74 7.15 -30.43
CA ALA A 73 13.64 8.58 -30.11
C ALA A 73 14.66 9.06 -29.07
N ALA A 74 15.83 8.41 -28.92
CA ALA A 74 16.90 8.88 -28.04
C ALA A 74 17.62 10.13 -28.61
N ASN A 75 16.93 11.26 -28.67
CA ASN A 75 17.38 12.51 -29.29
C ASN A 75 17.15 13.74 -28.39
N ASP A 76 17.56 14.92 -28.85
CA ASP A 76 17.43 16.18 -28.09
C ASP A 76 15.97 16.65 -27.92
N ASP A 77 15.08 16.30 -28.85
CA ASP A 77 13.66 16.68 -28.74
C ASP A 77 12.97 15.92 -27.60
N THR A 78 13.25 14.61 -27.47
CA THR A 78 12.76 13.79 -26.34
C THR A 78 13.37 14.26 -25.03
N LEU A 79 14.66 14.61 -25.01
CA LEU A 79 15.29 15.20 -23.83
C LEU A 79 14.58 16.52 -23.44
N ALA A 80 14.31 17.41 -24.38
CA ALA A 80 13.60 18.66 -24.12
C ALA A 80 12.17 18.42 -23.62
N ALA A 81 11.48 17.40 -24.14
CA ALA A 81 10.15 17.00 -23.65
C ALA A 81 10.21 16.49 -22.20
N ILE A 82 11.21 15.66 -21.86
CA ILE A 82 11.43 15.20 -20.48
C ILE A 82 11.79 16.38 -19.57
N GLU A 83 12.63 17.31 -20.02
CA GLU A 83 12.98 18.51 -19.27
C GLU A 83 11.75 19.42 -19.03
N ALA A 84 10.83 19.49 -19.98
CA ALA A 84 9.57 20.19 -19.83
C ALA A 84 8.65 19.56 -18.77
N LEU A 85 8.76 18.25 -18.51
CA LEU A 85 7.99 17.58 -17.45
C LEU A 85 8.39 18.05 -16.05
N PHE A 86 9.62 18.53 -15.86
CA PHE A 86 10.06 19.14 -14.59
C PHE A 86 9.50 20.56 -14.39
N THR A 87 9.13 21.25 -15.46
CA THR A 87 8.72 22.66 -15.45
C THR A 87 7.22 22.87 -15.68
N ARG A 88 6.49 21.84 -16.13
CA ARG A 88 5.03 21.86 -16.24
C ARG A 88 4.42 21.96 -14.84
N LYS A 89 4.20 23.20 -14.42
CA LYS A 89 3.33 23.53 -13.29
C LYS A 89 1.93 23.00 -13.60
N GLU A 90 1.42 22.15 -12.73
CA GLU A 90 -0.03 22.00 -12.60
C GLU A 90 -0.64 23.40 -12.45
N SER A 91 -1.68 23.65 -13.25
CA SER A 91 -2.38 24.93 -13.19
C SER A 91 -3.43 24.86 -12.08
N ALA A 92 -3.43 25.90 -11.25
CA ALA A 92 -4.36 26.25 -10.17
C ALA A 92 -4.14 25.61 -8.78
N GLY A 93 -3.26 26.24 -7.99
CA GLY A 93 -3.14 26.10 -6.54
C GLY A 93 -2.10 27.10 -6.01
N SER A 94 -2.29 27.71 -4.84
CA SER A 94 -1.48 28.82 -4.30
C SER A 94 0.03 28.62 -4.43
N HIS A 95 0.80 29.69 -4.63
CA HIS A 95 2.26 29.66 -4.49
C HIS A 95 2.67 29.14 -3.09
N GLU A 96 2.85 27.83 -2.95
CA GLU A 96 3.38 27.25 -1.72
C GLU A 96 4.82 27.70 -1.54
N ALA A 97 5.10 28.33 -0.41
CA ALA A 97 6.45 28.72 -0.04
C ALA A 97 7.30 27.46 0.16
N ARG A 98 8.40 27.37 -0.58
CA ARG A 98 9.38 26.29 -0.46
C ARG A 98 10.57 26.76 0.36
N TYR A 99 10.99 25.95 1.31
CA TYR A 99 12.13 26.21 2.19
C TYR A 99 13.18 25.11 2.00
N ALA A 100 14.46 25.47 2.12
CA ALA A 100 15.56 24.52 1.97
C ALA A 100 15.78 23.63 3.20
N THR A 101 15.32 24.06 4.38
CA THR A 101 15.49 23.33 5.64
C THR A 101 14.23 23.39 6.50
N LEU A 102 14.05 22.38 7.35
CA LEU A 102 12.96 22.31 8.31
C LEU A 102 12.98 23.50 9.29
N ALA A 103 14.16 23.88 9.77
CA ALA A 103 14.32 25.03 10.67
C ALA A 103 13.89 26.35 10.01
N SER A 104 14.21 26.53 8.71
CA SER A 104 13.76 27.70 7.95
C SER A 104 12.25 27.69 7.77
N ALA A 105 11.66 26.53 7.43
CA ALA A 105 10.22 26.37 7.30
C ALA A 105 9.50 26.70 8.62
N LYS A 106 9.97 26.15 9.75
CA LYS A 106 9.38 26.38 11.08
C LYS A 106 9.46 27.84 11.52
N THR A 107 10.54 28.54 11.19
CA THR A 107 10.66 29.99 11.47
C THR A 107 9.59 30.80 10.73
N HIS A 108 9.30 30.46 9.47
CA HIS A 108 8.31 31.18 8.66
C HIS A 108 6.88 30.68 8.88
N ARG A 109 6.72 29.46 9.40
CA ARG A 109 5.46 28.81 9.73
C ARG A 109 5.47 28.30 11.17
N PRO A 110 5.51 29.21 12.16
CA PRO A 110 5.62 28.85 13.57
C PRO A 110 4.43 28.01 14.06
N GLU A 111 3.27 28.11 13.41
CA GLU A 111 2.04 27.37 13.71
C GLU A 111 2.08 25.89 13.29
N SER A 112 2.97 25.50 12.37
CA SER A 112 3.08 24.12 11.92
C SER A 112 3.40 23.19 13.10
N ASN A 113 2.70 22.06 13.21
CA ASN A 113 2.85 21.12 14.32
C ASN A 113 3.14 19.67 13.87
N LEU A 114 3.29 19.43 12.57
CA LEU A 114 3.54 18.13 11.97
C LEU A 114 4.53 18.27 10.81
N ALA A 115 5.48 17.34 10.72
CA ALA A 115 6.39 17.17 9.59
C ALA A 115 6.15 15.82 8.92
N VAL A 116 5.88 15.84 7.61
CA VAL A 116 5.85 14.62 6.78
C VAL A 116 7.21 14.50 6.10
N ILE A 117 7.90 13.39 6.33
CA ILE A 117 9.28 13.14 5.88
C ILE A 117 9.29 11.95 4.93
N SER A 118 9.69 12.21 3.69
CA SER A 118 9.77 11.25 2.59
C SER A 118 11.11 11.32 1.84
N VAL A 119 12.19 11.66 2.55
CA VAL A 119 13.56 11.68 2.00
C VAL A 119 14.15 10.26 1.95
N ASN A 120 15.35 10.09 1.42
CA ASN A 120 16.04 8.79 1.45
C ASN A 120 16.28 8.32 2.91
N GLY A 121 16.09 7.01 3.15
CA GLY A 121 16.21 6.37 4.48
C GLY A 121 17.50 6.67 5.23
N THR A 122 18.63 6.83 4.53
CA THR A 122 19.92 7.18 5.14
C THR A 122 19.91 8.57 5.80
N PHE A 123 19.04 9.49 5.38
CA PHE A 123 18.91 10.84 5.94
C PHE A 123 17.65 11.02 6.79
N ALA A 124 16.66 10.13 6.64
CA ALA A 124 15.36 10.18 7.28
C ALA A 124 15.42 10.36 8.80
N ALA A 125 16.25 9.57 9.50
CA ALA A 125 16.37 9.66 10.96
C ALA A 125 16.87 11.02 11.44
N ARG A 126 17.81 11.64 10.70
CA ARG A 126 18.34 12.96 11.01
C ARG A 126 17.27 14.04 10.88
N GLU A 127 16.46 13.98 9.83
CA GLU A 127 15.39 14.96 9.62
C GLU A 127 14.26 14.78 10.65
N ALA A 128 13.90 13.54 10.99
CA ALA A 128 12.91 13.23 12.00
C ALA A 128 13.34 13.72 13.39
N ARG A 129 14.60 13.50 13.77
CA ARG A 129 15.15 13.99 15.04
C ARG A 129 15.08 15.52 15.12
N GLN A 130 15.50 16.22 14.07
CA GLN A 130 15.39 17.68 14.01
C GLN A 130 13.94 18.16 14.14
N ALA A 131 12.99 17.48 13.49
CA ALA A 131 11.57 17.81 13.60
C ALA A 131 11.06 17.69 15.06
N LEU A 132 11.34 16.56 15.71
CA LEU A 132 10.97 16.32 17.12
C LEU A 132 11.64 17.31 18.08
N GLU A 133 12.91 17.64 17.87
CA GLU A 133 13.64 18.64 18.65
C GLU A 133 13.01 20.03 18.51
N ASN A 134 12.43 20.35 17.36
CA ASN A 134 11.67 21.58 17.08
C ASN A 134 10.18 21.50 17.49
N GLY A 135 9.78 20.47 18.25
CA GLY A 135 8.42 20.35 18.78
C GLY A 135 7.37 20.00 17.74
N LEU A 136 7.76 19.39 16.62
CA LEU A 136 6.84 18.89 15.61
C LEU A 136 6.55 17.41 15.83
N ASN A 137 5.30 17.03 15.67
CA ASN A 137 4.93 15.64 15.39
C ASN A 137 5.60 15.21 14.08
N VAL A 138 5.86 13.91 13.91
CA VAL A 138 6.49 13.38 12.71
C VAL A 138 5.67 12.25 12.13
N MET A 139 5.44 12.33 10.82
CA MET A 139 5.13 11.19 9.97
C MET A 139 6.35 10.88 9.11
N LEU A 140 6.96 9.73 9.36
CA LEU A 140 8.12 9.25 8.64
C LEU A 140 7.67 8.16 7.67
N PHE A 141 7.40 8.62 6.44
CA PHE A 141 7.06 7.75 5.32
C PHE A 141 8.27 6.94 4.85
N SER A 142 9.46 7.57 4.89
CA SER A 142 10.70 6.93 4.51
C SER A 142 10.92 5.60 5.23
N ASP A 143 11.23 4.58 4.46
CA ASP A 143 11.75 3.31 4.96
C ASP A 143 13.31 3.31 4.98
N ASN A 144 13.95 2.16 5.22
CA ASN A 144 15.40 1.97 5.31
C ASN A 144 16.05 2.77 6.44
N VAL A 145 15.33 2.88 7.56
CA VAL A 145 15.83 3.44 8.81
C VAL A 145 16.15 2.31 9.78
N SER A 146 17.27 2.40 10.49
CA SER A 146 17.69 1.35 11.42
C SER A 146 16.70 1.19 12.58
N LEU A 147 16.61 -0.01 13.15
CA LEU A 147 15.77 -0.25 14.33
C LEU A 147 16.22 0.55 15.56
N ASP A 148 17.52 0.84 15.69
CA ASP A 148 18.05 1.65 16.78
C ASP A 148 17.65 3.12 16.63
N ASP A 149 17.69 3.65 15.40
CA ASP A 149 17.21 5.00 15.11
C ASP A 149 15.69 5.10 15.32
N GLU A 150 14.91 4.13 14.85
CA GLU A 150 13.47 4.09 15.09
C GLU A 150 13.15 4.14 16.59
N LEU A 151 13.78 3.27 17.38
CA LEU A 151 13.59 3.23 18.83
C LEU A 151 13.95 4.56 19.47
N ALA A 152 15.10 5.13 19.12
CA ALA A 152 15.56 6.40 19.68
C ALA A 152 14.63 7.58 19.30
N LEU A 153 14.08 7.59 18.09
CA LEU A 153 13.11 8.60 17.65
C LEU A 153 11.78 8.47 18.40
N LYS A 154 11.26 7.25 18.54
CA LYS A 154 10.01 6.99 19.27
C LYS A 154 10.15 7.31 20.76
N GLN A 155 11.28 6.99 21.38
CA GLN A 155 11.58 7.38 22.77
C GLN A 155 11.63 8.91 22.93
N LEU A 156 12.32 9.62 22.03
CA LEU A 156 12.38 11.07 22.06
C LEU A 156 10.99 11.71 21.91
N ALA A 157 10.15 11.17 21.04
CA ALA A 157 8.80 11.66 20.83
C ALA A 157 7.90 11.38 22.06
N HIS A 158 8.00 10.18 22.63
CA HIS A 158 7.30 9.80 23.86
C HIS A 158 7.63 10.76 25.02
N GLU A 159 8.92 11.02 25.26
CA GLU A 159 9.38 11.96 26.30
C GLU A 159 8.84 13.38 26.10
N LYS A 160 8.59 13.78 24.84
CA LYS A 160 8.06 15.09 24.47
C LYS A 160 6.54 15.14 24.36
N GLY A 161 5.84 14.00 24.45
CA GLY A 161 4.41 13.90 24.18
C GLY A 161 4.04 14.19 22.72
N LEU A 162 4.91 13.82 21.78
CA LEU A 162 4.72 13.99 20.33
C LEU A 162 4.44 12.65 19.64
N LEU A 163 3.79 12.70 18.49
CA LEU A 163 3.67 11.56 17.57
C LEU A 163 4.99 11.34 16.83
N MET A 164 5.43 10.08 16.76
CA MET A 164 6.46 9.59 15.84
C MET A 164 5.87 8.41 15.04
N MET A 165 5.09 8.75 14.03
CA MET A 165 4.46 7.80 13.11
C MET A 165 5.51 7.29 12.13
N GLY A 166 5.87 6.01 12.18
CA GLY A 166 6.92 5.45 11.32
C GLY A 166 8.25 5.21 12.05
N PRO A 167 9.34 4.82 11.35
CA PRO A 167 9.52 4.72 9.90
C PRO A 167 8.58 3.77 9.18
N ASP A 168 8.55 3.84 7.85
CA ASP A 168 7.65 3.03 7.01
C ASP A 168 6.18 3.19 7.43
N CYS A 169 5.77 4.44 7.66
CA CYS A 169 4.36 4.77 7.89
C CYS A 169 3.73 5.27 6.59
N GLY A 170 3.04 4.38 5.90
CA GLY A 170 2.39 4.68 4.62
C GLY A 170 1.11 5.52 4.71
N THR A 171 0.39 5.47 5.84
CA THR A 171 -0.99 5.97 5.94
C THR A 171 -1.25 6.65 7.28
N ALA A 172 -1.79 7.87 7.23
CA ALA A 172 -2.38 8.56 8.37
C ALA A 172 -3.53 9.48 7.91
N ILE A 173 -4.51 9.74 8.78
CA ILE A 173 -5.57 10.74 8.59
C ILE A 173 -5.68 11.55 9.88
N ILE A 174 -5.11 12.75 9.89
CA ILE A 174 -5.05 13.61 11.08
C ILE A 174 -5.92 14.83 10.87
N ASN A 175 -6.93 15.03 11.72
CA ASN A 175 -7.94 16.09 11.61
C ASN A 175 -8.62 16.13 10.22
N GLY A 176 -8.81 14.95 9.61
CA GLY A 176 -9.40 14.80 8.28
C GLY A 176 -8.43 15.00 7.11
N ALA A 177 -7.18 15.40 7.37
CA ALA A 177 -6.15 15.48 6.34
C ALA A 177 -5.51 14.09 6.14
N GLY A 178 -5.67 13.53 4.93
CA GLY A 178 -4.95 12.33 4.51
C GLY A 178 -3.47 12.64 4.27
N LEU A 179 -2.59 11.80 4.80
CA LEU A 179 -1.15 11.94 4.70
C LEU A 179 -0.54 10.72 4.01
N CYS A 180 0.36 10.97 3.06
CA CYS A 180 0.94 9.95 2.17
C CYS A 180 -0.15 9.17 1.42
N PHE A 181 -0.25 7.85 1.64
CA PHE A 181 -1.31 7.04 1.06
C PHE A 181 -2.52 7.01 1.99
N ALA A 182 -3.62 7.65 1.58
CA ALA A 182 -4.84 7.72 2.39
C ALA A 182 -6.08 7.88 1.51
N ASN A 183 -7.24 7.48 2.02
CA ASN A 183 -8.51 7.65 1.33
C ASN A 183 -9.25 8.87 1.88
N ALA A 184 -10.00 9.56 1.02
CA ALA A 184 -10.99 10.53 1.44
C ALA A 184 -12.09 9.79 2.19
N VAL A 185 -12.29 10.11 3.47
CA VAL A 185 -13.27 9.46 4.33
C VAL A 185 -14.12 10.48 5.08
N ARG A 186 -15.36 10.08 5.41
CA ARG A 186 -16.23 10.90 6.26
C ARG A 186 -15.60 11.09 7.63
N ARG A 187 -15.69 12.32 8.15
CA ARG A 187 -15.43 12.63 9.56
C ARG A 187 -16.45 11.92 10.43
N GLY A 188 -16.03 11.42 11.60
CA GLY A 188 -16.90 10.77 12.57
C GLY A 188 -16.15 10.47 13.86
N SER A 189 -16.65 9.51 14.64
CA SER A 189 -16.21 9.27 16.02
C SER A 189 -15.35 8.03 16.21
N ILE A 190 -14.89 7.38 15.13
CA ILE A 190 -14.04 6.18 15.23
C ILE A 190 -12.58 6.57 15.01
N GLY A 191 -11.74 6.34 16.01
CA GLY A 191 -10.29 6.51 15.91
C GLY A 191 -9.62 5.19 15.50
N ILE A 192 -8.63 5.24 14.62
CA ILE A 192 -7.86 4.08 14.18
C ILE A 192 -6.41 4.24 14.62
N VAL A 193 -5.81 3.18 15.15
CA VAL A 193 -4.36 3.06 15.34
C VAL A 193 -3.85 1.86 14.56
N GLY A 194 -2.92 2.10 13.64
CA GLY A 194 -2.56 1.11 12.63
C GLY A 194 -1.06 0.89 12.48
N ALA A 195 -0.59 -0.34 12.68
CA ALA A 195 0.72 -0.81 12.24
C ALA A 195 0.61 -1.54 10.89
N SER A 196 -0.19 -0.98 9.98
CA SER A 196 -0.40 -1.48 8.60
C SER A 196 -0.94 -0.35 7.74
N GLY A 197 -0.30 -0.05 6.60
CA GLY A 197 -0.75 0.98 5.65
C GLY A 197 -2.09 0.62 5.02
N THR A 198 -2.10 -0.31 4.07
CA THR A 198 -3.31 -0.72 3.36
C THR A 198 -4.36 -1.39 4.25
N GLY A 199 -3.97 -1.97 5.38
CA GLY A 199 -4.93 -2.43 6.39
C GLY A 199 -5.69 -1.28 7.04
N SER A 200 -5.00 -0.19 7.37
CA SER A 200 -5.67 1.01 7.90
C SER A 200 -6.54 1.69 6.84
N GLN A 201 -6.09 1.72 5.58
CA GLN A 201 -6.90 2.21 4.46
C GLN A 201 -8.18 1.38 4.32
N GLU A 202 -8.08 0.05 4.26
CA GLU A 202 -9.23 -0.86 4.15
C GLU A 202 -10.20 -0.66 5.31
N LEU A 203 -9.69 -0.65 6.54
CA LEU A 203 -10.52 -0.43 7.74
C LEU A 203 -11.25 0.91 7.67
N SER A 204 -10.58 1.99 7.27
CA SER A 204 -11.19 3.31 7.15
C SER A 204 -12.24 3.40 6.03
N ALA A 205 -11.98 2.76 4.88
CA ALA A 205 -12.91 2.71 3.75
C ALA A 205 -14.15 1.87 4.07
N ARG A 206 -14.00 0.76 4.80
CA ARG A 206 -15.11 -0.07 5.26
C ARG A 206 -15.95 0.62 6.34
N ILE A 207 -15.31 1.32 7.28
CA ILE A 207 -16.03 2.17 8.25
C ILE A 207 -16.85 3.24 7.52
N HIS A 208 -16.27 3.87 6.49
CA HIS A 208 -16.99 4.79 5.63
C HIS A 208 -18.17 4.11 4.95
N GLU A 209 -17.97 2.98 4.28
CA GLU A 209 -19.04 2.28 3.58
C GLU A 209 -20.21 1.92 4.51
N PHE A 210 -19.92 1.51 5.74
CA PHE A 210 -20.91 1.15 6.76
C PHE A 210 -21.56 2.34 7.49
N GLY A 211 -21.43 3.57 6.99
CA GLY A 211 -22.11 4.72 7.59
C GLY A 211 -21.36 5.38 8.76
N GLY A 212 -20.25 4.81 9.23
CA GLY A 212 -19.37 5.40 10.26
C GLY A 212 -18.40 6.44 9.71
N GLY A 213 -17.62 7.10 10.56
CA GLY A 213 -16.63 8.08 10.13
C GLY A 213 -15.42 8.14 11.04
N ILE A 214 -14.33 8.71 10.53
CA ILE A 214 -13.02 8.69 11.18
C ILE A 214 -12.77 9.98 11.94
N SER A 215 -12.42 9.86 13.22
CA SER A 215 -11.94 10.97 14.06
C SER A 215 -10.45 11.20 13.82
N GLN A 216 -9.63 10.16 13.90
CA GLN A 216 -8.21 10.17 13.51
C GLN A 216 -7.82 8.78 13.02
N LEU A 217 -6.82 8.70 12.15
CA LEU A 217 -6.13 7.47 11.78
C LEU A 217 -4.64 7.71 12.00
N ILE A 218 -4.07 7.07 13.01
CA ILE A 218 -2.67 7.22 13.41
C ILE A 218 -1.92 5.96 12.98
N GLY A 219 -1.09 6.08 11.93
CA GLY A 219 -0.19 5.02 11.51
C GLY A 219 1.07 4.98 12.38
N THR A 220 1.47 3.81 12.87
CA THR A 220 2.57 3.68 13.85
C THR A 220 3.92 3.29 13.22
N GLY A 221 3.90 2.87 11.95
CA GLY A 221 5.03 2.25 11.25
C GLY A 221 4.99 0.71 11.34
N GLY A 222 5.38 0.03 10.27
CA GLY A 222 5.20 -1.42 10.14
C GLY A 222 5.90 -2.26 11.22
N ARG A 223 6.97 -1.74 11.84
CA ARG A 223 7.77 -2.44 12.85
C ARG A 223 7.46 -2.06 14.29
N ASP A 224 6.48 -1.19 14.53
CA ASP A 224 6.17 -0.68 15.87
C ASP A 224 5.87 -1.80 16.86
N LEU A 225 5.14 -2.84 16.44
CA LEU A 225 4.77 -3.97 17.28
C LEU A 225 5.81 -5.10 17.33
N SER A 226 7.02 -4.85 16.83
CA SER A 226 8.15 -5.76 17.02
C SER A 226 8.64 -5.74 18.46
N GLU A 227 9.32 -6.80 18.90
CA GLU A 227 9.85 -6.90 20.26
C GLU A 227 10.84 -5.77 20.59
N LYS A 228 11.69 -5.38 19.62
CA LYS A 228 12.71 -4.34 19.81
C LYS A 228 12.11 -2.94 19.99
N ILE A 229 11.01 -2.62 19.29
CA ILE A 229 10.36 -1.31 19.39
C ILE A 229 9.36 -1.26 20.53
N GLY A 230 8.65 -2.37 20.79
CA GLY A 230 7.82 -2.53 21.98
C GLY A 230 6.46 -1.86 21.93
N GLY A 231 5.99 -1.43 20.75
CA GLY A 231 4.68 -0.82 20.55
C GLY A 231 4.52 0.59 21.11
N LEU A 232 5.63 1.35 21.26
CA LEU A 232 5.62 2.69 21.86
C LEU A 232 4.58 3.61 21.21
N MET A 233 4.59 3.71 19.88
CA MET A 233 3.66 4.61 19.18
C MET A 233 2.22 4.09 19.24
N MET A 234 1.99 2.77 19.16
CA MET A 234 0.66 2.18 19.37
C MET A 234 0.09 2.55 20.75
N LEU A 235 0.88 2.39 21.82
CA LEU A 235 0.44 2.67 23.19
C LEU A 235 0.14 4.17 23.41
N ASP A 236 1.00 5.05 22.89
CA ASP A 236 0.80 6.50 22.96
C ASP A 236 -0.42 6.94 22.15
N ALA A 237 -0.59 6.40 20.94
CA ALA A 237 -1.74 6.70 20.09
C ALA A 237 -3.07 6.25 20.71
N ILE A 238 -3.12 5.10 21.39
CA ILE A 238 -4.30 4.69 22.17
C ILE A 238 -4.59 5.74 23.26
N GLY A 239 -3.55 6.21 23.96
CA GLY A 239 -3.68 7.28 24.96
C GLY A 239 -4.23 8.58 24.40
N MET A 240 -3.72 9.01 23.24
CA MET A 240 -4.17 10.22 22.57
C MET A 240 -5.63 10.12 22.10
N LEU A 241 -6.00 9.00 21.47
CA LEU A 241 -7.40 8.75 21.06
C LEU A 241 -8.34 8.60 22.24
N GLU A 242 -7.88 8.04 23.35
CA GLU A 242 -8.67 7.97 24.59
C GLU A 242 -8.93 9.36 25.18
N ALA A 243 -8.00 10.30 25.03
CA ALA A 243 -8.14 11.68 25.47
C ALA A 243 -8.87 12.59 24.47
N ASP A 244 -9.03 12.17 23.22
CA ASP A 244 -9.69 12.95 22.16
C ASP A 244 -11.22 12.90 22.29
N ASP A 245 -11.87 14.02 22.61
CA ASP A 245 -13.32 14.10 22.82
C ASP A 245 -14.14 13.72 21.58
N ASP A 246 -13.58 13.87 20.37
CA ASP A 246 -14.24 13.49 19.12
C ASP A 246 -14.23 11.96 18.89
N THR A 247 -13.30 11.24 19.53
CA THR A 247 -13.20 9.79 19.43
C THR A 247 -14.09 9.11 20.46
N GLN A 248 -14.98 8.23 20.04
CA GLN A 248 -15.86 7.43 20.91
C GLN A 248 -15.53 5.94 20.89
N VAL A 249 -15.02 5.41 19.77
CA VAL A 249 -14.60 4.02 19.58
C VAL A 249 -13.20 4.00 18.99
N ILE A 250 -12.35 3.08 19.45
CA ILE A 250 -10.99 2.91 18.92
C ILE A 250 -10.90 1.57 18.18
N ALA A 251 -10.31 1.55 16.99
CA ALA A 251 -9.98 0.33 16.27
C ALA A 251 -8.46 0.20 16.10
N LEU A 252 -7.90 -0.93 16.53
CA LEU A 252 -6.50 -1.27 16.39
C LEU A 252 -6.33 -2.24 15.23
N ILE A 253 -5.36 -1.99 14.35
CA ILE A 253 -5.05 -2.90 13.25
C ILE A 253 -3.54 -3.10 13.07
N SER A 254 -3.14 -4.36 12.90
CA SER A 254 -1.76 -4.71 12.56
C SER A 254 -1.65 -6.11 11.95
N LYS A 255 -0.50 -6.39 11.35
CA LYS A 255 0.01 -7.76 11.19
C LYS A 255 0.20 -8.42 12.58
N PRO A 256 0.41 -9.75 12.70
CA PRO A 256 0.58 -10.38 14.01
C PRO A 256 1.72 -9.72 14.81
N PRO A 257 1.44 -9.15 15.99
CA PRO A 257 2.46 -8.55 16.84
C PRO A 257 3.39 -9.60 17.48
N ALA A 258 4.55 -9.18 17.97
CA ALA A 258 5.35 -10.03 18.85
C ALA A 258 4.54 -10.37 20.12
N PRO A 259 4.54 -11.62 20.64
CA PRO A 259 3.66 -12.04 21.73
C PRO A 259 3.70 -11.13 22.97
N ALA A 260 4.90 -10.77 23.45
CA ALA A 260 5.07 -9.89 24.60
C ALA A 260 4.56 -8.46 24.35
N VAL A 261 4.56 -7.99 23.10
CA VAL A 261 4.00 -6.68 22.73
C VAL A 261 2.49 -6.75 22.60
N ALA A 262 1.97 -7.86 22.06
CA ALA A 262 0.53 -8.14 22.01
C ALA A 262 -0.09 -8.06 23.41
N GLU A 263 0.53 -8.70 24.40
CA GLU A 263 0.08 -8.66 25.80
C GLU A 263 0.02 -7.22 26.34
N LYS A 264 1.04 -6.40 26.08
CA LYS A 264 1.07 -4.99 26.50
C LYS A 264 -0.03 -4.17 25.84
N VAL A 265 -0.20 -4.29 24.53
CA VAL A 265 -1.23 -3.56 23.77
C VAL A 265 -2.63 -3.98 24.22
N LEU A 266 -2.88 -5.27 24.42
CA LEU A 266 -4.17 -5.77 24.91
C LEU A 266 -4.44 -5.33 26.36
N ALA A 267 -3.43 -5.33 27.24
CA ALA A 267 -3.58 -4.79 28.59
C ALA A 267 -3.94 -3.29 28.55
N ARG A 268 -3.31 -2.52 27.65
CA ARG A 268 -3.62 -1.11 27.45
C ARG A 268 -5.01 -0.87 26.88
N ALA A 269 -5.46 -1.72 25.95
CA ALA A 269 -6.79 -1.67 25.35
C ALA A 269 -7.87 -2.00 26.40
N ARG A 270 -7.67 -3.03 27.24
CA ARG A 270 -8.57 -3.35 28.37
C ARG A 270 -8.70 -2.22 29.39
N ALA A 271 -7.61 -1.48 29.61
CA ALA A 271 -7.60 -0.33 30.52
C ALA A 271 -8.19 0.94 29.90
N CYS A 272 -8.56 0.94 28.61
CA CYS A 272 -9.11 2.10 27.93
C CYS A 272 -10.56 2.36 28.37
N ARG A 273 -10.90 3.62 28.64
CA ARG A 273 -12.27 4.02 29.00
C ARG A 273 -13.26 3.98 27.82
N LYS A 274 -12.76 3.86 26.58
CA LYS A 274 -13.54 3.83 25.35
C LYS A 274 -13.55 2.40 24.78
N PRO A 275 -14.65 1.93 24.17
CA PRO A 275 -14.67 0.64 23.50
C PRO A 275 -13.55 0.51 22.47
N VAL A 276 -12.87 -0.63 22.48
CA VAL A 276 -11.77 -0.93 21.55
C VAL A 276 -12.09 -2.18 20.72
N VAL A 277 -11.83 -2.11 19.42
CA VAL A 277 -11.87 -3.27 18.50
C VAL A 277 -10.44 -3.59 18.06
N VAL A 278 -10.01 -4.84 18.18
CA VAL A 278 -8.65 -5.28 17.84
C VAL A 278 -8.68 -6.22 16.65
N CYS A 279 -7.96 -5.85 15.59
CA CYS A 279 -7.74 -6.64 14.39
C CYS A 279 -6.25 -6.93 14.24
N PHE A 280 -5.76 -7.93 14.94
CA PHE A 280 -4.43 -8.49 14.69
C PHE A 280 -4.58 -9.58 13.65
N LEU A 281 -4.27 -9.24 12.39
CA LEU A 281 -4.41 -10.14 11.26
C LEU A 281 -3.64 -11.41 11.50
N GLY A 282 -4.22 -12.57 11.21
CA GLY A 282 -3.55 -13.85 11.42
C GLY A 282 -4.39 -15.04 10.96
N ARG A 283 -3.77 -16.23 11.02
CA ARG A 283 -4.42 -17.50 10.65
C ARG A 283 -5.38 -18.03 11.71
N ASN A 284 -5.07 -17.76 12.98
CA ASN A 284 -5.84 -18.29 14.10
C ASN A 284 -7.15 -17.51 14.27
N GLU A 285 -8.16 -18.20 14.78
CA GLU A 285 -9.37 -17.52 15.25
C GLU A 285 -9.00 -16.49 16.33
N PRO A 286 -9.61 -15.30 16.30
CA PRO A 286 -9.39 -14.30 17.34
C PRO A 286 -9.90 -14.82 18.69
N PRO A 287 -9.41 -14.25 19.81
CA PRO A 287 -10.01 -14.47 21.12
C PRO A 287 -11.50 -14.11 21.13
N ALA A 288 -12.23 -14.65 22.11
CA ALA A 288 -13.60 -14.22 22.37
C ALA A 288 -13.64 -12.75 22.81
N ASP A 289 -14.72 -12.05 22.46
CA ASP A 289 -14.95 -10.67 22.90
C ASP A 289 -15.04 -10.59 24.44
N GLU A 290 -14.56 -9.47 24.97
CA GLU A 290 -14.53 -9.11 26.39
C GLU A 290 -15.30 -7.78 26.60
N ASP A 291 -15.61 -7.44 27.86
CA ASP A 291 -16.21 -6.15 28.16
C ASP A 291 -15.27 -5.00 27.79
N GLY A 292 -15.77 -4.05 26.99
CA GLY A 292 -14.99 -2.94 26.44
C GLY A 292 -13.97 -3.30 25.34
N LEU A 293 -13.74 -4.58 25.03
CA LEU A 293 -12.74 -5.03 24.07
C LEU A 293 -13.29 -6.12 23.15
N GLN A 294 -13.39 -5.83 21.85
CA GLN A 294 -13.81 -6.81 20.85
C GLN A 294 -12.65 -7.20 19.93
N PHE A 295 -12.67 -8.41 19.42
CA PHE A 295 -11.65 -8.92 18.50
C PHE A 295 -12.26 -9.21 17.13
N ALA A 296 -11.52 -8.92 16.07
CA ALA A 296 -11.93 -9.18 14.71
C ALA A 296 -10.85 -9.98 13.99
N ARG A 297 -11.29 -10.91 13.13
CA ARG A 297 -10.39 -11.74 12.34
C ARG A 297 -9.84 -11.03 11.11
N GLY A 298 -10.61 -10.11 10.55
CA GLY A 298 -10.27 -9.35 9.35
C GLY A 298 -10.80 -7.92 9.36
N THR A 299 -10.37 -7.15 8.37
CA THR A 299 -10.62 -5.70 8.28
C THR A 299 -12.10 -5.35 8.21
N LYS A 300 -12.88 -6.07 7.39
CA LYS A 300 -14.32 -5.86 7.25
C LYS A 300 -15.09 -6.15 8.55
N GLU A 301 -14.71 -7.20 9.27
CA GLU A 301 -15.33 -7.51 10.57
C GLU A 301 -14.98 -6.44 11.60
N ALA A 302 -13.72 -5.99 11.63
CA ALA A 302 -13.27 -4.92 12.53
C ALA A 302 -14.04 -3.62 12.28
N ALA A 303 -14.22 -3.25 11.01
CA ALA A 303 -15.01 -2.10 10.61
C ALA A 303 -16.48 -2.23 11.07
N LEU A 304 -17.09 -3.39 10.83
CA LEU A 304 -18.46 -3.66 11.26
C LEU A 304 -18.60 -3.50 12.78
N LYS A 305 -17.75 -4.18 13.56
CA LYS A 305 -17.77 -4.10 15.03
C LYS A 305 -17.61 -2.65 15.53
N ALA A 306 -16.64 -1.92 14.96
CA ALA A 306 -16.40 -0.53 15.33
C ALA A 306 -17.62 0.36 15.04
N VAL A 307 -18.26 0.18 13.88
CA VAL A 307 -19.46 0.92 13.49
C VAL A 307 -20.66 0.61 14.38
N LEU A 308 -20.89 -0.67 14.72
CA LEU A 308 -21.99 -1.06 15.61
C LEU A 308 -21.84 -0.44 17.01
N LEU A 309 -20.60 -0.30 17.51
CA LEU A 309 -20.31 0.35 18.78
C LEU A 309 -20.64 1.86 18.80
N THR A 310 -20.78 2.51 17.63
CA THR A 310 -21.26 3.90 17.53
C THR A 310 -22.79 4.02 17.58
N GLY A 311 -23.51 2.89 17.61
CA GLY A 311 -24.98 2.85 17.64
C GLY A 311 -25.65 2.72 16.26
N ILE A 312 -24.86 2.63 15.18
CA ILE A 312 -25.38 2.26 13.86
C ILE A 312 -25.89 0.82 13.91
N LYS A 313 -27.09 0.60 13.37
CA LYS A 313 -27.77 -0.70 13.45
C LYS A 313 -27.32 -1.63 12.33
N LYS A 314 -27.09 -2.90 12.66
CA LYS A 314 -26.65 -3.90 11.67
C LYS A 314 -27.65 -4.06 10.53
N GLU A 315 -28.94 -3.92 10.81
CA GLU A 315 -30.02 -4.08 9.84
C GLU A 315 -30.05 -2.98 8.76
N SER A 316 -29.37 -1.85 8.99
CA SER A 316 -29.26 -0.77 8.00
C SER A 316 -28.05 -0.90 7.08
N LEU A 317 -27.23 -1.95 7.25
CA LEU A 317 -25.97 -2.11 6.52
C LEU A 317 -26.11 -3.11 5.38
N ASP A 318 -25.58 -2.77 4.21
CA ASP A 318 -25.28 -3.77 3.19
C ASP A 318 -23.94 -4.42 3.55
N LEU A 319 -24.00 -5.67 4.00
CA LEU A 319 -22.80 -6.42 4.38
C LEU A 319 -22.14 -7.09 3.17
N HIS A 320 -22.69 -6.95 1.96
CA HIS A 320 -22.23 -7.58 0.74
C HIS A 320 -21.89 -9.07 0.94
N PRO A 321 -22.89 -9.94 1.16
CA PRO A 321 -22.65 -11.37 1.31
C PRO A 321 -22.02 -11.96 0.05
N LEU A 322 -21.38 -13.12 0.17
CA LEU A 322 -20.80 -13.81 -0.98
C LEU A 322 -21.88 -14.17 -2.01
N ASN A 323 -21.57 -13.93 -3.28
CA ASN A 323 -22.44 -14.25 -4.40
C ASN A 323 -22.21 -15.72 -4.81
N TRP A 324 -22.93 -16.64 -4.16
CA TRP A 324 -22.86 -18.08 -4.44
C TRP A 324 -23.19 -18.45 -5.90
N PRO A 325 -24.25 -17.90 -6.53
CA PRO A 325 -24.50 -18.14 -7.95
C PRO A 325 -23.31 -17.79 -8.85
N LEU A 326 -22.64 -16.66 -8.60
CA LEU A 326 -21.43 -16.28 -9.33
C LEU A 326 -20.28 -17.26 -9.09
N ILE A 327 -20.09 -17.71 -7.85
CA ILE A 327 -19.08 -18.72 -7.51
C ILE A 327 -19.31 -20.01 -8.30
N GLU A 328 -20.55 -20.49 -8.35
CA GLU A 328 -20.93 -21.69 -9.10
C GLU A 328 -20.71 -21.51 -10.61
N GLU A 329 -21.09 -20.36 -11.16
CA GLU A 329 -20.86 -20.03 -12.57
C GLU A 329 -19.37 -20.06 -12.92
N VAL A 330 -18.53 -19.37 -12.14
CA VAL A 330 -17.09 -19.31 -12.37
C VAL A 330 -16.47 -20.70 -12.28
N ARG A 331 -16.80 -21.47 -11.24
CA ARG A 331 -16.31 -22.86 -11.07
C ARG A 331 -16.66 -23.74 -12.27
N ALA A 332 -17.86 -23.60 -12.82
CA ALA A 332 -18.31 -24.38 -13.97
C ALA A 332 -17.56 -24.05 -15.27
N ARG A 333 -16.99 -22.83 -15.38
CA ARG A 333 -16.17 -22.43 -16.54
C ARG A 333 -14.73 -22.97 -16.46
N LEU A 334 -14.19 -23.21 -15.26
CA LEU A 334 -12.81 -23.64 -15.09
C LEU A 334 -12.57 -25.07 -15.59
N THR A 335 -11.48 -25.28 -16.32
CA THR A 335 -11.06 -26.63 -16.73
C THR A 335 -10.49 -27.43 -15.55
N PRO A 336 -10.38 -28.77 -15.63
CA PRO A 336 -9.76 -29.58 -14.56
C PRO A 336 -8.32 -29.17 -14.20
N GLN A 337 -7.55 -28.65 -15.16
CA GLN A 337 -6.17 -28.19 -14.99
C GLN A 337 -6.08 -26.87 -14.22
N GLN A 338 -7.09 -26.01 -14.35
CA GLN A 338 -7.15 -24.71 -13.67
C GLN A 338 -7.47 -24.87 -12.19
N LYS A 339 -6.46 -24.75 -11.34
CA LYS A 339 -6.54 -25.08 -9.90
C LYS A 339 -6.07 -23.95 -9.00
N TYR A 340 -5.17 -23.11 -9.49
CA TYR A 340 -4.43 -22.25 -8.59
C TYR A 340 -4.85 -20.79 -8.66
N ILE A 341 -4.63 -20.12 -7.53
CA ILE A 341 -4.82 -18.68 -7.36
C ILE A 341 -3.47 -18.01 -7.65
N ARG A 342 -3.52 -16.88 -8.37
CA ARG A 342 -2.39 -15.97 -8.58
C ARG A 342 -2.75 -14.58 -8.06
N GLY A 343 -2.38 -14.29 -6.83
CA GLY A 343 -2.58 -12.98 -6.20
C GLY A 343 -1.45 -12.01 -6.54
N LEU A 344 -1.78 -10.89 -7.17
CA LEU A 344 -0.86 -9.84 -7.59
C LEU A 344 -1.21 -8.54 -6.87
N PHE A 345 -0.85 -8.42 -5.60
CA PHE A 345 -1.27 -7.33 -4.74
C PHE A 345 -0.26 -6.18 -4.70
N CYS A 346 -0.74 -4.95 -4.62
CA CYS A 346 0.06 -3.77 -4.27
C CYS A 346 -0.07 -3.39 -2.78
N GLY A 347 -1.08 -3.91 -2.09
CA GLY A 347 -1.28 -3.75 -0.66
C GLY A 347 -1.00 -5.02 0.14
N GLY A 348 0.01 -4.97 1.01
CA GLY A 348 0.41 -6.12 1.81
C GLY A 348 -0.66 -6.71 2.72
N THR A 349 -1.48 -5.89 3.39
CA THR A 349 -2.58 -6.43 4.20
C THR A 349 -3.69 -7.05 3.37
N LEU A 350 -3.96 -6.51 2.17
CA LEU A 350 -4.94 -7.09 1.26
C LEU A 350 -4.44 -8.46 0.76
N CYS A 351 -3.13 -8.56 0.51
CA CYS A 351 -2.45 -9.82 0.21
C CYS A 351 -2.57 -10.82 1.37
N ASP A 352 -2.29 -10.39 2.61
CA ASP A 352 -2.40 -11.22 3.81
C ASP A 352 -3.83 -11.77 4.01
N GLU A 353 -4.87 -10.94 3.92
CA GLU A 353 -6.26 -11.39 4.07
C GLU A 353 -6.65 -12.40 2.99
N ALA A 354 -6.26 -12.16 1.73
CA ALA A 354 -6.54 -13.07 0.64
C ALA A 354 -5.80 -14.41 0.79
N MET A 355 -4.54 -14.35 1.21
CA MET A 355 -3.72 -15.53 1.50
C MET A 355 -4.28 -16.33 2.68
N PHE A 356 -4.67 -15.68 3.77
CA PHE A 356 -5.24 -16.35 4.94
C PHE A 356 -6.58 -17.01 4.64
N ALA A 357 -7.43 -16.38 3.82
CA ALA A 357 -8.65 -17.02 3.35
C ALA A 357 -8.34 -18.32 2.60
N ALA A 358 -7.36 -18.33 1.69
CA ALA A 358 -6.95 -19.52 0.94
C ALA A 358 -6.40 -20.64 1.85
N LEU A 359 -5.62 -20.28 2.86
CA LEU A 359 -5.04 -21.23 3.84
C LEU A 359 -6.09 -21.98 4.67
N GLU A 360 -7.34 -21.53 4.73
CA GLU A 360 -8.43 -22.27 5.38
C GLU A 360 -8.80 -23.57 4.64
N LYS A 361 -8.52 -23.65 3.33
CA LYS A 361 -8.89 -24.81 2.48
C LYS A 361 -7.70 -25.54 1.85
N TYR A 362 -6.57 -24.85 1.67
CA TYR A 362 -5.41 -25.32 0.90
C TYR A 362 -4.12 -25.30 1.72
N ASP A 363 -3.33 -26.37 1.61
CA ASP A 363 -2.03 -26.51 2.30
C ASP A 363 -0.85 -25.99 1.45
N ASP A 364 -1.06 -25.85 0.15
CA ASP A 364 -0.09 -25.48 -0.87
C ASP A 364 -0.22 -24.00 -1.28
N VAL A 365 -0.17 -23.13 -0.27
CA VAL A 365 -0.21 -21.66 -0.42
C VAL A 365 1.17 -21.06 -0.17
N TYR A 366 1.71 -20.41 -1.20
CA TYR A 366 3.04 -19.81 -1.26
C TYR A 366 2.97 -18.28 -1.40
N SER A 367 3.98 -17.58 -0.89
CA SER A 367 4.07 -16.12 -0.96
C SER A 367 5.51 -15.63 -0.73
N ASN A 368 5.84 -14.41 -1.16
CA ASN A 368 7.05 -13.72 -0.70
C ASN A 368 6.93 -13.32 0.79
N ILE A 369 5.71 -13.02 1.26
CA ILE A 369 5.44 -12.62 2.66
C ILE A 369 4.94 -13.78 3.54
N GLN A 370 5.17 -15.03 3.14
CA GLN A 370 4.68 -16.20 3.88
C GLN A 370 5.29 -16.27 5.30
N PRO A 371 4.48 -16.33 6.38
CA PRO A 371 4.97 -16.48 7.75
C PRO A 371 5.75 -17.78 8.02
N ASP A 372 5.35 -18.89 7.40
CA ASP A 372 6.03 -20.18 7.37
C ASP A 372 7.15 -20.18 6.31
N PRO A 373 8.43 -20.24 6.73
CA PRO A 373 9.57 -20.21 5.81
C PRO A 373 9.57 -21.34 4.77
N THR A 374 8.97 -22.50 5.07
CA THR A 374 8.94 -23.66 4.15
C THR A 374 8.00 -23.45 2.96
N LYS A 375 7.15 -22.42 3.05
CA LYS A 375 6.16 -22.03 2.04
C LYS A 375 6.48 -20.66 1.45
N ARG A 376 7.62 -20.06 1.78
CA ARG A 376 8.13 -18.90 1.03
C ARG A 376 8.58 -19.34 -0.36
N LEU A 377 8.39 -18.46 -1.34
CA LEU A 377 8.87 -18.71 -2.69
C LEU A 377 10.40 -18.75 -2.71
N ALA A 378 10.97 -19.79 -3.33
CA ALA A 378 12.42 -19.88 -3.52
C ALA A 378 12.93 -18.87 -4.56
N ASP A 379 12.12 -18.61 -5.60
CA ASP A 379 12.32 -17.52 -6.55
C ASP A 379 11.02 -16.71 -6.62
N ILE A 380 11.08 -15.45 -6.19
CA ILE A 380 9.92 -14.55 -6.16
C ILE A 380 9.34 -14.29 -7.56
N ASN A 381 10.10 -14.57 -8.63
CA ASN A 381 9.66 -14.41 -10.02
C ASN A 381 8.89 -15.62 -10.57
N VAL A 382 8.80 -16.72 -9.82
CA VAL A 382 8.15 -17.96 -10.25
C VAL A 382 7.05 -18.34 -9.27
N SER A 383 5.83 -18.49 -9.77
CA SER A 383 4.70 -18.95 -8.96
C SER A 383 4.77 -20.46 -8.70
N GLN A 384 4.28 -20.87 -7.53
CA GLN A 384 4.18 -22.27 -7.11
C GLN A 384 2.80 -22.52 -6.48
N ALA A 385 2.07 -23.52 -6.98
CA ALA A 385 0.72 -23.86 -6.51
C ALA A 385 -0.15 -22.62 -6.31
N HIS A 386 -0.89 -22.43 -5.20
CA HIS A 386 -1.51 -21.13 -4.93
C HIS A 386 -0.44 -20.11 -4.54
N THR A 387 -0.35 -18.98 -5.25
CA THR A 387 0.69 -17.96 -5.00
C THR A 387 0.07 -16.59 -4.75
N PHE A 388 0.52 -15.92 -3.70
CA PHE A 388 0.11 -14.56 -3.33
C PHE A 388 1.36 -13.68 -3.23
N LEU A 389 1.42 -12.61 -4.01
CA LEU A 389 2.55 -11.70 -4.06
C LEU A 389 2.14 -10.33 -3.53
N ASP A 390 2.87 -9.85 -2.53
CA ASP A 390 2.87 -8.45 -2.14
C ASP A 390 3.99 -7.73 -2.90
N PHE A 391 3.63 -6.97 -3.93
CA PHE A 391 4.59 -6.16 -4.69
C PHE A 391 5.04 -4.91 -3.93
N GLY A 392 4.39 -4.57 -2.81
CA GLY A 392 4.79 -3.46 -1.94
C GLY A 392 5.99 -3.80 -1.06
N ASP A 393 6.26 -5.10 -0.88
CA ASP A 393 7.39 -5.61 -0.11
C ASP A 393 8.75 -5.22 -0.72
N ASP A 394 9.77 -5.10 0.15
CA ASP A 394 11.12 -4.64 -0.20
C ASP A 394 11.77 -5.47 -1.32
N ASP A 395 11.42 -6.75 -1.43
CA ASP A 395 11.85 -7.65 -2.51
C ASP A 395 11.51 -7.10 -3.90
N PHE A 396 10.45 -6.29 -4.03
CA PHE A 396 9.99 -5.72 -5.30
C PHE A 396 10.21 -4.21 -5.43
N THR A 397 10.37 -3.49 -4.32
CA THR A 397 10.43 -2.02 -4.29
C THR A 397 11.84 -1.45 -4.13
N ASN A 398 12.85 -2.28 -3.88
CA ASN A 398 14.23 -1.79 -3.80
C ASN A 398 14.69 -1.12 -5.11
N GLY A 399 14.96 0.20 -5.05
CA GLY A 399 15.33 1.01 -6.20
C GLY A 399 14.20 1.28 -7.19
N LYS A 400 12.96 0.95 -6.85
CA LYS A 400 11.78 1.08 -7.71
C LYS A 400 10.65 1.81 -6.98
N PRO A 401 9.75 2.48 -7.72
CA PRO A 401 8.48 2.92 -7.18
C PRO A 401 7.68 1.83 -6.45
N HIS A 402 6.94 2.22 -5.41
CA HIS A 402 5.90 1.36 -4.84
C HIS A 402 4.81 1.05 -5.89
N PRO A 403 4.26 -0.17 -5.95
CA PRO A 403 3.27 -0.60 -6.96
C PRO A 403 1.94 0.16 -6.94
N MET A 404 1.61 0.84 -5.85
CA MET A 404 0.44 1.74 -5.81
C MET A 404 0.65 3.00 -6.67
N ILE A 405 1.90 3.35 -6.99
CA ILE A 405 2.27 4.49 -7.84
C ILE A 405 2.63 4.00 -9.25
N ASP A 406 3.42 2.94 -9.37
CA ASP A 406 3.85 2.42 -10.68
C ASP A 406 3.58 0.91 -10.78
N PRO A 407 2.66 0.47 -11.65
CA PRO A 407 2.27 -0.92 -11.73
C PRO A 407 3.14 -1.76 -12.69
N THR A 408 4.27 -1.25 -13.19
CA THR A 408 5.08 -1.93 -14.23
C THR A 408 5.42 -3.38 -13.86
N ASN A 409 5.86 -3.65 -12.63
CA ASN A 409 6.18 -5.01 -12.19
C ASN A 409 4.92 -5.92 -12.19
N ARG A 410 3.76 -5.37 -11.81
CA ARG A 410 2.48 -6.09 -11.78
C ARG A 410 1.98 -6.40 -13.19
N ILE A 411 2.15 -5.47 -14.14
CA ILE A 411 1.84 -5.68 -15.58
C ILE A 411 2.64 -6.87 -16.12
N SER A 412 3.96 -6.86 -15.91
CA SER A 412 4.82 -7.95 -16.38
C SER A 412 4.40 -9.29 -15.79
N ARG A 413 4.10 -9.34 -14.48
CA ARG A 413 3.68 -10.58 -13.82
C ARG A 413 2.30 -11.04 -14.27
N LEU A 414 1.34 -10.14 -14.48
CA LEU A 414 0.02 -10.46 -15.02
C LEU A 414 0.12 -11.22 -16.35
N LEU A 415 0.94 -10.72 -17.28
CA LEU A 415 1.14 -11.38 -18.58
C LEU A 415 1.87 -12.72 -18.46
N GLN A 416 2.78 -12.86 -17.49
CA GLN A 416 3.42 -14.15 -17.19
C GLN A 416 2.39 -15.17 -16.70
N GLU A 417 1.59 -14.82 -15.69
CA GLU A 417 0.58 -15.72 -15.12
C GLU A 417 -0.53 -16.07 -16.11
N ALA A 418 -0.87 -15.15 -17.01
CA ALA A 418 -1.83 -15.40 -18.08
C ALA A 418 -1.42 -16.56 -19.01
N ARG A 419 -0.13 -16.89 -19.09
CA ARG A 419 0.40 -17.99 -19.92
C ARG A 419 0.37 -19.35 -19.21
N ASP A 420 0.15 -19.39 -17.89
CA ASP A 420 0.13 -20.63 -17.13
C ASP A 420 -1.26 -21.31 -17.22
N PRO A 421 -1.36 -22.52 -17.79
CA PRO A 421 -2.64 -23.23 -17.95
C PRO A 421 -3.25 -23.71 -16.64
N GLU A 422 -2.49 -23.76 -15.53
CA GLU A 422 -2.97 -24.19 -14.23
C GLU A 422 -3.66 -23.05 -13.42
N VAL A 423 -3.60 -21.81 -13.93
CA VAL A 423 -4.23 -20.65 -13.29
C VAL A 423 -5.74 -20.73 -13.40
N GLY A 424 -6.40 -20.85 -12.25
CA GLY A 424 -7.86 -20.76 -12.13
C GLY A 424 -8.36 -19.33 -11.97
N VAL A 425 -7.68 -18.50 -11.20
CA VAL A 425 -8.02 -17.08 -11.05
C VAL A 425 -6.77 -16.23 -10.80
N ILE A 426 -6.70 -15.07 -11.46
CA ILE A 426 -5.75 -14.00 -11.14
C ILE A 426 -6.47 -12.96 -10.29
N VAL A 427 -5.90 -12.60 -9.15
CA VAL A 427 -6.48 -11.64 -8.20
C VAL A 427 -5.64 -10.38 -8.18
N MET A 428 -6.27 -9.20 -8.27
CA MET A 428 -5.58 -7.92 -8.32
C MET A 428 -6.31 -6.87 -7.49
N ASP A 429 -5.57 -6.09 -6.71
CA ASP A 429 -6.07 -4.93 -5.99
C ASP A 429 -5.69 -3.60 -6.69
N PHE A 430 -6.50 -2.59 -6.46
CA PHE A 430 -6.32 -1.24 -6.98
C PHE A 430 -6.65 -0.28 -5.85
N VAL A 431 -5.69 0.53 -5.43
CA VAL A 431 -5.87 1.43 -4.29
C VAL A 431 -6.04 2.86 -4.79
N LEU A 432 -7.15 3.49 -4.38
CA LEU A 432 -7.46 4.89 -4.70
C LEU A 432 -6.92 5.83 -3.62
N GLY A 433 -7.21 7.12 -3.79
CA GLY A 433 -6.95 8.14 -2.78
C GLY A 433 -5.62 8.86 -2.95
N PHE A 434 -5.28 9.68 -1.96
CA PHE A 434 -4.06 10.47 -1.92
C PHE A 434 -2.82 9.58 -2.06
N GLY A 435 -1.80 10.07 -2.77
CA GLY A 435 -0.52 9.38 -2.95
C GLY A 435 -0.53 8.23 -3.96
N SER A 436 -1.67 7.60 -4.22
CA SER A 436 -1.83 6.52 -5.20
C SER A 436 -1.77 7.02 -6.65
N HIS A 437 -1.64 6.10 -7.62
CA HIS A 437 -1.70 6.43 -9.04
C HIS A 437 -3.01 7.14 -9.40
N GLU A 438 -2.96 8.09 -10.34
CA GLU A 438 -4.10 8.95 -10.73
C GLU A 438 -5.25 8.19 -11.42
N ASP A 439 -4.95 7.01 -11.97
CA ASP A 439 -5.90 6.10 -12.65
C ASP A 439 -5.42 4.65 -12.52
N PRO A 440 -5.54 4.03 -11.32
CA PRO A 440 -4.89 2.76 -11.02
C PRO A 440 -5.49 1.58 -11.79
N VAL A 441 -6.78 1.59 -12.08
CA VAL A 441 -7.40 0.58 -12.95
C VAL A 441 -7.05 0.85 -14.41
N GLY A 442 -7.23 2.09 -14.89
CA GLY A 442 -7.10 2.41 -16.31
C GLY A 442 -5.73 2.07 -16.89
N VAL A 443 -4.65 2.30 -16.12
CA VAL A 443 -3.27 1.95 -16.52
C VAL A 443 -3.06 0.43 -16.68
N MET A 444 -3.91 -0.41 -16.09
CA MET A 444 -3.85 -1.87 -16.17
C MET A 444 -4.75 -2.46 -17.26
N ILE A 445 -5.70 -1.69 -17.82
CA ILE A 445 -6.74 -2.22 -18.71
C ILE A 445 -6.17 -2.90 -19.96
N GLU A 446 -5.15 -2.31 -20.60
CA GLU A 446 -4.57 -2.91 -21.80
C GLU A 446 -3.83 -4.22 -21.48
N ALA A 447 -3.12 -4.28 -20.35
CA ALA A 447 -2.48 -5.52 -19.89
C ALA A 447 -3.50 -6.60 -19.51
N ILE A 448 -4.63 -6.23 -18.92
CA ILE A 448 -5.76 -7.13 -18.62
C ILE A 448 -6.32 -7.74 -19.91
N LYS A 449 -6.60 -6.90 -20.92
CA LYS A 449 -7.09 -7.38 -22.23
C LYS A 449 -6.09 -8.28 -22.92
N GLU A 450 -4.79 -7.96 -22.84
CA GLU A 450 -3.72 -8.79 -23.39
C GLU A 450 -3.64 -10.14 -22.67
N ALA A 451 -3.68 -10.16 -21.33
CA ALA A 451 -3.74 -11.40 -20.54
C ALA A 451 -4.92 -12.30 -20.93
N GLN A 452 -6.11 -11.71 -21.08
CA GLN A 452 -7.29 -12.42 -21.57
C GLN A 452 -7.12 -12.91 -23.02
N ALA A 453 -6.45 -12.15 -23.89
CA ALA A 453 -6.17 -12.56 -25.27
C ALA A 453 -5.18 -13.75 -25.32
N ILE A 454 -4.15 -13.75 -24.48
CA ILE A 454 -3.20 -14.87 -24.32
C ILE A 454 -3.97 -16.15 -23.98
N ALA A 455 -4.79 -16.15 -22.93
CA ALA A 455 -5.54 -17.34 -22.55
C ALA A 455 -6.58 -17.78 -23.60
N ARG A 456 -7.24 -16.82 -24.27
CA ARG A 456 -8.18 -17.12 -25.37
C ARG A 456 -7.50 -17.78 -26.56
N ALA A 457 -6.25 -17.40 -26.88
CA ALA A 457 -5.49 -18.04 -27.96
C ALA A 457 -5.26 -19.54 -27.68
N ASP A 458 -5.19 -19.92 -26.40
CA ASP A 458 -5.06 -21.30 -25.94
C ASP A 458 -6.42 -21.99 -25.68
N ASN A 459 -7.54 -21.39 -26.12
CA ASN A 459 -8.92 -21.85 -25.87
C ASN A 459 -9.24 -22.09 -24.38
N ARG A 460 -8.65 -21.28 -23.50
CA ARG A 460 -8.82 -21.37 -22.04
C ARG A 460 -9.50 -20.11 -21.50
N PRO A 461 -10.47 -20.21 -20.58
CA PRO A 461 -10.99 -19.05 -19.88
C PRO A 461 -9.93 -18.52 -18.90
N LEU A 462 -9.82 -17.20 -18.76
CA LEU A 462 -8.99 -16.57 -17.73
C LEU A 462 -9.87 -15.69 -16.85
N GLU A 463 -10.11 -16.16 -15.64
CA GLU A 463 -10.86 -15.40 -14.64
C GLU A 463 -9.92 -14.43 -13.96
N ILE A 464 -10.31 -13.15 -13.96
CA ILE A 464 -9.63 -12.09 -13.24
C ILE A 464 -10.60 -11.54 -12.20
N LEU A 465 -10.17 -11.49 -10.95
CA LEU A 465 -10.88 -10.90 -9.82
C LEU A 465 -10.17 -9.61 -9.39
N GLY A 466 -10.84 -8.48 -9.60
CA GLY A 466 -10.38 -7.16 -9.18
C GLY A 466 -10.92 -6.77 -7.79
N TYR A 467 -10.18 -5.95 -7.08
CA TYR A 467 -10.67 -5.26 -5.89
C TYR A 467 -10.22 -3.80 -5.90
N VAL A 468 -11.17 -2.87 -5.84
CA VAL A 468 -10.86 -1.42 -5.78
C VAL A 468 -11.06 -0.92 -4.36
N LEU A 469 -9.96 -0.61 -3.67
CA LEU A 469 -9.96 -0.02 -2.35
C LEU A 469 -10.11 1.49 -2.45
N GLY A 470 -11.26 2.01 -2.00
CA GLY A 470 -11.52 3.43 -1.92
C GLY A 470 -12.94 3.73 -1.45
N THR A 471 -13.30 5.01 -1.48
CA THR A 471 -14.64 5.50 -1.14
C THR A 471 -15.28 6.24 -2.32
N ASP A 472 -16.55 6.60 -2.18
CA ASP A 472 -17.25 7.50 -3.10
C ASP A 472 -16.72 8.95 -3.08
N GLN A 473 -15.86 9.29 -2.11
CA GLN A 473 -15.21 10.61 -1.99
C GLN A 473 -13.81 10.64 -2.59
N ASP A 474 -13.24 9.50 -2.95
CA ASP A 474 -11.92 9.43 -3.56
C ASP A 474 -11.92 9.95 -5.00
N THR A 475 -10.75 10.42 -5.44
CA THR A 475 -10.44 10.70 -6.84
C THR A 475 -9.24 9.82 -7.24
N PRO A 476 -9.28 9.11 -8.39
CA PRO A 476 -10.41 8.99 -9.32
C PRO A 476 -11.63 8.29 -8.68
N SER A 477 -12.81 8.43 -9.28
CA SER A 477 -14.04 7.90 -8.69
C SER A 477 -14.03 6.37 -8.59
N LEU A 478 -14.35 5.84 -7.41
CA LEU A 478 -14.52 4.40 -7.19
C LEU A 478 -15.46 3.76 -8.22
N SER A 479 -16.62 4.37 -8.46
CA SER A 479 -17.61 3.86 -9.42
C SER A 479 -17.06 3.77 -10.85
N GLN A 480 -16.26 4.75 -11.29
CA GLN A 480 -15.65 4.75 -12.61
C GLN A 480 -14.58 3.68 -12.72
N GLN A 481 -13.75 3.51 -11.69
CA GLN A 481 -12.70 2.49 -11.65
C GLN A 481 -13.31 1.07 -11.67
N CYS A 482 -14.38 0.83 -10.91
CA CYS A 482 -15.12 -0.44 -10.97
C CYS A 482 -15.81 -0.65 -12.33
N GLN A 483 -16.30 0.42 -12.97
CA GLN A 483 -16.88 0.32 -14.31
C GLN A 483 -15.82 -0.07 -15.36
N LEU A 484 -14.60 0.47 -15.27
CA LEU A 484 -13.50 0.07 -16.16
C LEU A 484 -13.17 -1.43 -16.04
N LEU A 485 -13.17 -1.98 -14.83
CA LEU A 485 -13.03 -3.42 -14.61
C LEU A 485 -14.19 -4.19 -15.27
N THR A 486 -15.42 -3.76 -15.03
CA THR A 486 -16.63 -4.38 -15.59
C THR A 486 -16.60 -4.38 -17.13
N ASP A 487 -16.24 -3.26 -17.75
CA ASP A 487 -16.14 -3.11 -19.21
C ASP A 487 -15.03 -4.00 -19.81
N ALA A 488 -13.98 -4.29 -19.04
CA ALA A 488 -12.93 -5.24 -19.40
C ALA A 488 -13.30 -6.71 -19.10
N GLY A 489 -14.52 -6.99 -18.62
CA GLY A 489 -14.97 -8.34 -18.27
C GLY A 489 -14.32 -8.89 -17.00
N VAL A 490 -13.82 -8.03 -16.12
CA VAL A 490 -13.24 -8.40 -14.82
C VAL A 490 -14.35 -8.46 -13.77
N ILE A 491 -14.42 -9.55 -13.00
CA ILE A 491 -15.27 -9.65 -11.82
C ILE A 491 -14.60 -8.83 -10.72
N TRP A 492 -15.36 -8.06 -9.93
CA TRP A 492 -14.80 -7.32 -8.80
C TRP A 492 -15.50 -7.63 -7.47
N ALA A 493 -14.72 -7.62 -6.40
CA ALA A 493 -15.18 -7.86 -5.03
C ALA A 493 -15.47 -6.56 -4.28
N SER A 494 -16.32 -6.62 -3.24
CA SER A 494 -16.70 -5.44 -2.45
C SER A 494 -15.75 -5.11 -1.30
N SER A 495 -14.87 -6.03 -0.89
CA SER A 495 -13.89 -5.80 0.17
C SER A 495 -12.68 -6.71 0.04
N SER A 496 -11.62 -6.40 0.79
CA SER A 496 -10.45 -7.28 0.94
C SER A 496 -10.85 -8.70 1.37
N THR A 497 -11.63 -8.80 2.44
CA THR A 497 -12.16 -10.08 2.95
C THR A 497 -12.95 -10.86 1.88
N ASN A 498 -13.85 -10.19 1.15
CA ASN A 498 -14.62 -10.84 0.08
C ASN A 498 -13.74 -11.25 -1.10
N THR A 499 -12.68 -10.51 -1.39
CA THR A 499 -11.70 -10.83 -2.44
C THR A 499 -11.03 -12.17 -2.15
N GLY A 500 -10.54 -12.36 -0.92
CA GLY A 500 -9.94 -13.61 -0.48
C GLY A 500 -10.91 -14.79 -0.53
N LEU A 501 -12.11 -14.59 0.00
CA LEU A 501 -13.15 -15.62 0.00
C LEU A 501 -13.59 -16.02 -1.41
N LEU A 502 -13.84 -15.05 -2.31
CA LEU A 502 -14.20 -15.34 -3.70
C LEU A 502 -13.08 -16.06 -4.43
N ALA A 503 -11.82 -15.59 -4.32
CA ALA A 503 -10.68 -16.25 -4.96
C ALA A 503 -10.52 -17.70 -4.49
N ARG A 504 -10.64 -17.94 -3.18
CA ARG A 504 -10.61 -19.28 -2.60
C ARG A 504 -11.72 -20.17 -3.15
N GLU A 505 -12.94 -19.65 -3.18
CA GLU A 505 -14.10 -20.42 -3.60
C GLU A 505 -14.10 -20.68 -5.11
N PHE A 506 -13.67 -19.74 -5.97
CA PHE A 506 -13.64 -19.91 -7.43
C PHE A 506 -12.87 -21.14 -7.90
N VAL A 507 -11.76 -21.47 -7.24
CA VAL A 507 -10.92 -22.62 -7.60
C VAL A 507 -11.23 -23.88 -6.80
N CYS A 508 -12.18 -23.83 -5.87
CA CYS A 508 -12.51 -24.96 -5.01
C CYS A 508 -13.24 -26.05 -5.80
N LYS A 509 -12.81 -27.31 -5.62
CA LYS A 509 -13.30 -28.49 -6.36
C LYS A 509 -13.49 -29.68 -5.42
N GLY A 510 -14.35 -30.62 -5.82
CA GLY A 510 -14.56 -31.91 -5.14
C GLY A 510 -15.35 -31.81 -3.84
N GLU A 511 -15.11 -32.72 -2.88
CA GLU A 511 -15.81 -32.78 -1.58
C GLU A 511 -15.61 -31.53 -0.70
N LYS A 512 -14.64 -30.66 -1.04
CA LYS A 512 -14.34 -29.40 -0.35
C LYS A 512 -15.10 -28.19 -0.93
N ALA A 513 -15.80 -28.36 -2.07
CA ALA A 513 -16.46 -27.29 -2.84
C ALA A 513 -17.76 -26.81 -2.22
#